data_AF-A0AA47GTF1-F1
#
_entry.id   AF-A0AA47GTF1-F1
#
_cell.length_a   1.000
_cell.length_b   1.000
_cell.length_c   1.000
_cell.angle_alpha   90.00
_cell.angle_beta   90.00
_cell.angle_gamma   90.00
#
_symmetry.space_group_name_H-M   'P 1'
#
loop_
_entity.id
_entity.type
_entity.pdbx_description
1 polymer ?
#
loop_
_entity_poly.entity_id
_entity_poly.type
_entity_poly.pdbx_seq_one_letter_code
_entity_poly.pdbx_strand_id
1 'polypeptide(L)' 'ALMSLLVSCKVPESMAWVESTLTGSGTKGFADGTGTTAQFKKPYSVAVNSSGNIYVTDSGNHLIRKITP' A
#
# COMPACT_ATOMS: atom_id res chain seq x y z
N ALA A 1 -35.59 25.56 26.93
CA ALA A 1 -34.20 25.87 26.53
C ALA A 1 -33.29 25.22 27.58
N LEU A 2 -32.38 24.29 27.30
CA LEU A 2 -31.62 24.06 26.08
C LEU A 2 -31.48 22.57 25.78
N MET A 3 -31.37 22.30 24.49
CA MET A 3 -31.04 21.05 23.83
C MET A 3 -29.74 20.46 24.42
N SER A 4 -29.83 19.32 25.10
CA SER A 4 -28.66 18.46 25.30
C SER A 4 -28.36 17.80 23.95
N LEU A 5 -27.47 18.44 23.19
CA LEU A 5 -26.99 17.96 21.91
C LEU A 5 -26.19 16.68 22.15
N LEU A 6 -26.85 15.53 22.00
CA LEU A 6 -26.18 14.26 21.74
C LEU A 6 -25.33 14.42 20.48
N VAL A 7 -24.03 14.68 20.63
CA VAL A 7 -23.07 14.25 19.61
C VAL A 7 -22.87 12.76 19.81
N SER A 8 -23.91 11.99 19.49
CA SER A 8 -23.75 10.59 19.18
C SER A 8 -23.08 10.54 17.80
N CYS A 9 -21.78 10.81 17.75
CA CYS A 9 -20.97 10.26 16.70
C CYS A 9 -20.97 8.76 16.97
N LYS A 10 -21.96 8.06 16.42
CA LYS A 10 -21.97 6.61 16.29
C LYS A 10 -20.69 6.28 15.51
N VAL A 11 -19.58 6.01 16.20
CA VAL A 11 -18.41 5.40 15.59
C VAL A 11 -18.95 4.11 14.99
N PRO A 12 -18.90 3.92 13.66
CA PRO A 12 -19.42 2.71 13.06
C PRO A 12 -18.64 1.57 13.71
N GLU A 13 -19.35 0.69 14.42
CA GLU A 13 -18.79 -0.50 15.09
C GLU A 13 -18.15 -1.49 14.07
N SER A 14 -18.07 -1.10 12.79
CA SER A 14 -17.55 -1.86 11.66
C SER A 14 -16.71 -1.02 10.69
N MET A 15 -15.90 -0.05 11.14
CA MET A 15 -14.83 0.50 10.28
C MET A 15 -13.81 -0.63 9.99
N ALA A 16 -14.17 -1.51 9.05
CA ALA A 16 -13.30 -2.53 8.51
C ALA A 16 -12.26 -1.81 7.66
N TRP A 17 -11.03 -1.81 8.14
CA TRP A 17 -9.91 -1.46 7.29
C TRP A 17 -9.87 -2.48 6.14
N VAL A 18 -9.82 -2.00 4.90
CA VAL A 18 -9.66 -2.87 3.74
C VAL A 18 -8.19 -2.85 3.38
N GLU A 19 -7.56 -4.01 3.41
CA GLU A 19 -6.23 -4.20 2.85
C GLU A 19 -6.38 -4.61 1.39
N SER A 20 -5.57 -4.00 0.53
CA SER A 20 -5.46 -4.39 -0.87
C SER A 20 -3.99 -4.52 -1.25
N THR A 21 -3.69 -5.56 -2.03
CA THR A 21 -2.34 -5.77 -2.56
C THR A 21 -2.19 -4.99 -3.84
N LEU A 22 -1.32 -3.99 -3.84
CA LEU A 22 -1.07 -3.18 -5.04
C LEU A 22 -0.24 -3.93 -6.09
N THR A 23 0.79 -4.68 -5.67
CA THR A 23 1.67 -5.42 -6.57
C THR A 23 2.41 -6.53 -5.82
N GLY A 24 2.94 -7.51 -6.58
CA GLY A 24 3.74 -8.61 -6.06
C GLY A 24 3.08 -9.97 -6.25
N SER A 25 3.85 -10.95 -6.71
CA SER A 25 3.40 -12.33 -6.92
C SER A 25 3.48 -13.22 -5.67
N GLY A 26 4.04 -12.71 -4.57
CA GLY A 26 4.43 -13.52 -3.40
C GLY A 26 5.66 -14.41 -3.63
N THR A 27 6.18 -14.48 -4.85
CA THR A 27 7.39 -15.26 -5.18
C THR A 27 8.62 -14.35 -5.26
N LYS A 28 9.73 -14.80 -4.67
CA LYS A 28 11.00 -14.07 -4.74
C LYS A 28 11.56 -14.11 -6.15
N GLY A 29 11.80 -12.94 -6.73
CA GLY A 29 12.36 -12.79 -8.07
C GLY A 29 12.58 -11.34 -8.43
N PHE A 30 12.86 -11.05 -9.70
CA PHE A 30 13.14 -9.70 -10.20
C PHE A 30 12.30 -9.32 -11.43
N ALA A 31 11.33 -10.15 -11.82
CA ALA A 31 10.49 -9.88 -12.97
C ALA A 31 9.68 -8.60 -12.77
N ASP A 32 9.69 -7.74 -13.78
CA ASP A 32 8.76 -6.62 -13.89
C ASP A 32 7.42 -7.12 -14.42
N GLY A 33 6.36 -6.36 -14.14
CA GLY A 33 5.01 -6.71 -14.54
C GLY A 33 3.96 -5.80 -13.91
N THR A 34 2.71 -5.98 -14.32
CA THR A 34 1.57 -5.26 -13.77
C THR A 34 0.92 -6.04 -12.61
N GLY A 35 0.55 -5.34 -11.54
CA GLY A 35 -0.12 -5.93 -10.39
C GLY A 35 0.62 -7.11 -9.78
N THR A 36 -0.03 -8.27 -9.71
CA THR A 36 0.48 -9.49 -9.07
C THR A 36 1.53 -10.25 -9.89
N THR A 37 1.87 -9.80 -11.10
CA THR A 37 2.91 -10.45 -11.92
C THR A 37 4.33 -9.98 -11.57
N ALA A 38 4.47 -8.80 -10.97
CA ALA A 38 5.76 -8.27 -10.55
C ALA A 38 6.34 -9.10 -9.39
N GLN A 39 7.66 -9.25 -9.38
CA GLN A 39 8.38 -10.03 -8.38
C GLN A 39 9.44 -9.18 -7.69
N PHE A 40 9.57 -9.39 -6.37
CA PHE A 40 10.56 -8.73 -5.52
C PHE A 40 11.30 -9.77 -4.71
N LYS A 41 12.60 -9.58 -4.42
CA LYS A 41 13.40 -10.58 -3.71
C LYS A 41 13.62 -10.25 -2.24
N LYS A 42 13.82 -8.97 -1.90
CA LYS A 42 13.91 -8.49 -0.52
C LYS A 42 13.63 -6.97 -0.47
N PRO A 43 12.37 -6.54 -0.60
CA PRO A 43 12.02 -5.13 -0.44
C PRO A 43 12.30 -4.69 1.00
N TYR A 44 12.93 -3.53 1.18
CA TYR A 44 13.34 -3.03 2.50
C TYR A 44 12.67 -1.71 2.89
N SER A 45 12.45 -0.82 1.93
CA SER A 45 11.88 0.49 2.15
C SER A 45 11.02 0.91 0.96
N VAL A 46 10.09 1.83 1.23
CA VAL A 46 9.16 2.39 0.26
C VAL A 46 9.10 3.92 0.42
N ALA A 47 9.06 4.63 -0.70
CA ALA A 47 8.85 6.07 -0.75
C ALA A 47 7.79 6.40 -1.78
N VAL A 48 6.95 7.39 -1.50
CA VAL A 48 5.86 7.82 -2.38
C VAL A 48 6.11 9.26 -2.81
N ASN A 49 5.98 9.54 -4.11
CA ASN A 49 6.08 10.91 -4.61
C ASN A 49 4.71 11.61 -4.66
N SER A 50 4.68 12.92 -4.93
CA SER A 50 3.43 13.70 -5.01
C SER A 50 2.49 13.28 -6.14
N SER A 51 2.99 12.54 -7.14
CA SER A 51 2.20 11.98 -8.25
C SER A 51 1.59 10.61 -7.91
N GLY A 52 1.80 10.08 -6.71
CA GLY A 52 1.34 8.75 -6.31
C GLY A 52 2.20 7.59 -6.83
N ASN A 53 3.35 7.87 -7.46
CA ASN A 53 4.31 6.81 -7.80
C ASN A 53 5.01 6.33 -6.55
N ILE A 54 5.18 5.02 -6.47
CA ILE A 54 5.80 4.34 -5.35
C ILE A 54 7.16 3.81 -5.79
N TYR A 55 8.18 4.05 -4.97
CA TYR A 55 9.54 3.61 -5.19
C TYR A 55 9.91 2.63 -4.09
N VAL A 56 10.32 1.42 -4.48
CA VAL A 56 10.66 0.32 -3.58
C VAL A 56 12.13 -0.01 -3.71
N THR A 57 12.85 -0.06 -2.59
CA THR A 57 14.23 -0.54 -2.56
C THR A 57 14.23 -2.06 -2.45
N ASP A 58 14.46 -2.76 -3.56
CA ASP A 58 14.53 -4.22 -3.60
C ASP A 58 15.98 -4.67 -3.39
N SER A 59 16.39 -4.68 -2.12
CA SER A 59 17.78 -4.89 -1.72
C SER A 59 18.32 -6.27 -2.12
N GLY A 60 17.44 -7.26 -2.29
CA GLY A 60 17.82 -8.61 -2.71
C GLY A 60 18.21 -8.72 -4.19
N ASN A 61 17.76 -7.75 -4.99
CA ASN A 61 18.06 -7.63 -6.41
C ASN A 61 19.00 -6.44 -6.71
N HIS A 62 19.34 -5.63 -5.70
CA HIS A 62 20.11 -4.39 -5.86
C HIS A 62 19.44 -3.38 -6.83
N LEU A 63 18.11 -3.30 -6.78
CA LEU A 63 17.31 -2.43 -7.65
C LEU A 63 16.47 -1.43 -6.86
N ILE A 64 16.22 -0.27 -7.45
CA ILE A 64 15.14 0.63 -7.06
C ILE A 64 14.02 0.42 -8.08
N ARG A 65 12.86 -0.03 -7.61
CA ARG A 65 11.72 -0.40 -8.45
C ARG A 65 10.67 0.70 -8.38
N LYS A 66 10.10 1.11 -9.52
CA LYS A 66 9.02 2.10 -9.58
C LYS A 66 7.70 1.40 -9.86
N ILE A 67 6.68 1.74 -9.10
CA ILE A 67 5.30 1.28 -9.26
C ILE A 67 4.45 2.52 -9.51
N THR A 68 3.67 2.49 -10.59
CA THR A 68 2.69 3.52 -10.92
C THR A 68 1.30 3.00 -10.57
N PRO A 69 0.39 3.84 -10.06
CA PRO A 69 -1.01 3.47 -9.84
C PRO A 69 -1.71 2.97 -11.10
#